data_AF-A0AA95FY84-F1
#
_entry.id   AF-A0AA95FY84-F1
#
_cell.length_a   1.000
_cell.length_b   1.000
_cell.length_c   1.000
_cell.angle_alpha   90.00
_cell.angle_beta   90.00
_cell.angle_gamma   90.00
#
_symmetry.space_group_name_H-M   'P 1'
#
loop_
_entity.id
_entity.type
_entity.pdbx_description
1 polymer ?
#
loop_
_entity_poly.entity_id
_entity_poly.type
_entity_poly.pdbx_seq_one_letter_code
_entity_poly.pdbx_strand_id
1 'polypeptide(L)' 'MSDSHGNTPAAWSAVVVGLLGFLVGSIGLMLDPLNYVVFWIGVAIVVAAGVVFLVLAKMGYHTETH' A
#
# COMPACT_ATOMS: atom_id res chain seq x y z
N MET A 1 -21.50 8.36 -17.43
CA MET A 1 -20.49 8.84 -16.48
C MET A 1 -19.72 7.61 -16.04
N SER A 2 -18.41 7.54 -16.30
CA SER A 2 -17.60 6.48 -15.69
C SER A 2 -17.43 6.87 -14.23
N ASP A 3 -18.07 6.16 -13.31
CA ASP A 3 -17.78 6.26 -11.89
C ASP A 3 -16.30 5.93 -11.70
N SER A 4 -15.50 6.95 -11.41
CA SER A 4 -14.08 6.82 -11.10
C SER A 4 -13.97 6.24 -9.69
N HIS A 5 -14.28 4.95 -9.53
CA HIS A 5 -14.22 4.25 -8.25
C HIS A 5 -12.78 4.18 -7.76
N GLY A 6 -12.51 4.74 -6.58
CA GLY A 6 -11.23 4.55 -5.88
C GLY A 6 -10.03 5.27 -6.51
N ASN A 7 -10.28 6.33 -7.29
CA ASN A 7 -9.27 7.21 -7.86
C ASN A 7 -8.96 8.42 -6.95
N THR A 8 -9.16 8.26 -5.65
CA THR A 8 -8.89 9.28 -4.66
C THR A 8 -7.41 9.29 -4.26
N PRO A 9 -6.89 10.42 -3.76
CA PRO A 9 -5.52 10.47 -3.27
C PRO A 9 -5.24 9.48 -2.13
N ALA A 10 -6.22 9.23 -1.24
CA ALA A 10 -6.09 8.23 -0.19
C ALA A 10 -5.93 6.81 -0.76
N ALA A 11 -6.77 6.44 -1.74
CA ALA A 11 -6.74 5.12 -2.35
C ALA A 11 -5.43 4.88 -3.10
N TRP A 12 -5.01 5.80 -3.98
CA TRP A 12 -3.76 5.62 -4.75
C TRP A 12 -2.51 5.63 -3.88
N SER A 13 -2.48 6.46 -2.82
CA SER A 13 -1.37 6.42 -1.87
C SER A 13 -1.25 5.05 -1.19
N ALA A 14 -2.38 4.48 -0.74
CA ALA A 14 -2.40 3.17 -0.13
C ALA A 14 -2.00 2.07 -1.13
N VAL A 15 -2.46 2.14 -2.38
CA VAL A 15 -2.09 1.18 -3.43
C VAL A 15 -0.59 1.21 -3.69
N VAL A 16 0.01 2.40 -3.87
CA VAL A 16 1.45 2.52 -4.15
C VAL A 16 2.27 1.97 -2.98
N VAL A 17 1.95 2.35 -1.74
CA VAL A 17 2.66 1.85 -0.56
C VAL A 17 2.49 0.32 -0.42
N GLY A 18 1.28 -0.18 -0.65
CA GLY A 18 0.99 -1.61 -0.63
C GLY A 18 1.77 -2.41 -1.68
N LEU A 19 1.85 -1.90 -2.91
CA LEU A 19 2.64 -2.52 -3.99
C LEU A 19 4.14 -2.52 -3.69
N LEU A 20 4.66 -1.45 -3.08
CA LEU A 20 6.05 -1.42 -2.62
C LEU A 20 6.31 -2.46 -1.53
N GLY A 21 5.41 -2.58 -0.55
CA GLY A 21 5.50 -3.62 0.48
C GLY A 21 5.44 -5.03 -0.08
N PHE A 22 4.53 -5.28 -1.02
CA PHE A 22 4.43 -6.55 -1.74
C PHE A 22 5.70 -6.86 -2.53
N LEU A 23 6.26 -5.88 -3.25
CA LEU A 23 7.50 -6.03 -4.00
C LEU A 23 8.68 -6.39 -3.09
N VAL A 24 8.87 -5.65 -1.99
CA VAL A 24 9.93 -5.91 -1.01
C VAL A 24 9.76 -7.30 -0.38
N GLY A 25 8.53 -7.64 0.01
CA GLY A 25 8.22 -8.96 0.59
C GLY A 25 8.53 -10.10 -0.37
N SER A 26 8.14 -9.95 -1.64
CA SER A 26 8.40 -10.92 -2.71
C SER A 26 9.90 -11.11 -2.94
N ILE A 27 10.68 -10.02 -2.97
CA ILE A 27 12.15 -10.10 -3.10
C ILE A 27 12.74 -10.95 -1.98
N GLY A 28 12.30 -10.77 -0.73
CA GLY A 28 12.79 -11.58 0.40
C GLY A 28 12.59 -13.09 0.21
N LEU A 29 11.53 -13.49 -0.49
CA LEU A 29 11.21 -14.88 -0.80
C LEU A 29 11.84 -15.41 -2.10
N MET A 30 12.48 -14.55 -2.90
CA MET A 30 13.19 -14.94 -4.13
C MET A 30 14.70 -15.16 -3.90
N LEU A 31 15.22 -14.83 -2.72
CA LEU A 31 16.64 -15.01 -2.37
C LEU A 31 16.92 -16.45 -1.92
N ASP A 32 18.17 -16.89 -2.10
CA ASP A 32 18.68 -18.18 -1.61
C ASP A 32 19.92 -17.96 -0.72
N PRO A 33 19.86 -18.24 0.59
CA PRO A 33 18.68 -18.72 1.32
C PRO A 33 17.59 -17.64 1.42
N LEU A 34 16.35 -18.07 1.69
CA LEU A 34 15.22 -17.17 1.92
C LEU A 34 15.55 -16.13 2.99
N ASN A 35 15.26 -14.86 2.69
CA ASN A 35 15.49 -13.78 3.63
C ASN A 35 14.18 -13.36 4.31
N TYR A 36 13.88 -14.00 5.44
CA TYR A 36 12.68 -13.71 6.23
C TYR A 36 12.66 -12.30 6.82
N VAL A 37 13.81 -11.68 7.07
CA VAL A 37 13.87 -10.29 7.56
C VAL A 37 13.31 -9.35 6.50
N VAL A 38 13.76 -9.49 5.25
CA VAL A 38 13.25 -8.68 4.11
C VAL A 38 11.77 -8.97 3.85
N PHE A 39 11.34 -10.23 3.94
CA PHE A 39 9.93 -10.59 3.84
C PHE A 39 9.06 -9.82 4.86
N TRP A 40 9.44 -9.84 6.14
CA TRP A 40 8.70 -9.16 7.20
C TRP A 40 8.75 -7.64 7.10
N ILE A 41 9.83 -7.05 6.57
CA ILE A 41 9.86 -5.63 6.21
C ILE A 41 8.78 -5.33 5.16
N GLY A 42 8.66 -6.16 4.13
CA GLY A 42 7.58 -6.04 3.13
C GLY A 42 6.19 -6.09 3.74
N VAL A 43 5.94 -7.07 4.63
CA VAL A 43 4.67 -7.19 5.37
C VAL A 43 4.38 -5.94 6.20
N ALA A 44 5.37 -5.42 6.92
CA ALA A 44 5.20 -4.20 7.72
C ALA A 44 4.81 -2.98 6.86
N ILE A 45 5.38 -2.86 5.64
CA ILE A 45 5.03 -1.80 4.68
C ILE A 45 3.59 -1.97 4.18
N VAL A 46 3.13 -3.20 3.92
CA VAL A 46 1.73 -3.45 3.53
C VAL A 46 0.76 -3.04 4.66
N VAL A 47 1.09 -3.34 5.91
CA VAL A 47 0.29 -2.88 7.06
C VAL A 47 0.29 -1.34 7.15
N ALA A 48 1.45 -0.71 6.93
CA ALA A 48 1.57 0.74 6.90
C ALA A 48 0.73 1.39 5.78
N ALA A 49 0.50 0.72 4.65
CA ALA A 49 -0.39 1.19 3.59
C ALA A 49 -1.82 1.42 4.11
N GLY A 50 -2.33 0.51 4.95
CA GLY A 50 -3.62 0.68 5.63
C GLY A 50 -3.64 1.89 6.57
N VAL A 51 -2.55 2.11 7.32
CA VAL A 51 -2.40 3.30 8.18
C VAL A 51 -2.39 4.58 7.37
N VAL A 52 -1.65 4.62 6.25
CA VAL A 52 -1.61 5.76 5.32
C VAL A 52 -3.01 6.07 4.79
N PHE A 53 -3.76 5.05 4.37
CA PHE A 53 -5.16 5.24 3.95
C PHE A 53 -6.00 5.88 5.06
N LEU A 54 -5.96 5.32 6.27
CA LEU A 54 -6.76 5.80 7.40
C LEU A 54 -6.44 7.27 7.73
N VAL A 55 -5.15 7.64 7.72
CA VAL A 55 -4.72 9.02 7.95
C VAL A 55 -5.24 9.95 6.86
N LEU A 56 -5.05 9.60 5.58
CA LEU A 56 -5.53 10.41 4.45
C LEU A 56 -7.07 10.50 4.42
N ALA A 57 -7.77 9.42 4.76
CA ALA A 57 -9.22 9.41 4.87
C ALA A 57 -9.70 10.35 5.98
N LYS A 58 -9.04 10.36 7.14
CA LYS A 58 -9.32 11.29 8.24
C LYS A 58 -9.06 12.75 7.87
N MET A 59 -8.14 13.00 6.93
CA MET A 59 -7.89 14.32 6.35
C MET A 59 -8.85 14.68 5.20
N GLY A 60 -9.80 13.82 4.86
CA GLY A 60 -10.82 14.07 3.83
C GLY A 60 -10.44 13.65 2.41
N TYR A 61 -9.30 12.99 2.20
CA TYR A 61 -8.81 12.62 0.86
C TYR A 61 -9.35 11.29 0.31
N HIS A 62 -10.43 10.74 0.89
CA HIS A 62 -10.99 9.44 0.51
C HIS A 62 -12.22 9.53 -0.39
N THR A 63 -12.62 10.74 -0.79
CA THR A 63 -13.74 10.99 -1.69
C THR A 63 -13.24 11.57 -3.01
N GLU A 64 -13.91 11.22 -4.11
CA GLU A 64 -13.68 11.85 -5.42
C GLU A 64 -14.26 13.27 -5.38
N THR A 65 -13.52 14.29 -5.78
CA THR A 65 -13.96 15.70 -5.75
C THR A 65 -14.72 16.12 -7.02
N HIS A 66 -15.40 15.19 -7.69
CA HIS A 66 -16.00 15.41 -9.00
C HIS A 66 -17.53 15.31 -8.98
#